data_AF-A0A9D9LX29-F1
#
_entry.id   AF-A0A9D9LX29-F1
#
_cell.length_a   1.000
_cell.length_b   1.000
_cell.length_c   1.000
_cell.angle_alpha   90.00
_cell.angle_beta   90.00
_cell.angle_gamma   90.00
#
_symmetry.space_group_name_H-M   'P 1'
#
loop_
_entity.id
_entity.type
_entity.pdbx_description
1 polymer ?
#
loop_
_entity_poly.entity_id
_entity_poly.type
_entity_poly.pdbx_seq_one_letter_code
_entity_poly.pdbx_strand_id
1 'polypeptide(L)'
;MKTFVSPGSWFSFQYPDSWCEFEEQSDGFLFYDPDEWKGNFRIQAWRDVRKSYGKACVEDEVRNGGARLTKVGTWQAAKSEESFVEEGLAYTNHYWLVGFENTCVECTYTVQKGFPCSLGEQLVASLKINSIDAFFSDCLIPVRLAEMTEIDNACSQLERIAKKAYKLQFKDFNQSLEVLQRLVDGNELKQFGAEANVMLGLAVCALVAENVDGYEWRTYINRKEEKPVLVKDNILSADPHALFAPSLSGANVSDAVEKILLSAKKKD
;
A
#
# COMPACT_ATOMS: atom_id res chain seq x y z
N MET A 1 -11.31 7.69 8.71
CA MET A 1 -11.39 6.53 7.80
C MET A 1 -10.32 6.69 6.74
N LYS A 2 -9.65 5.59 6.40
CA LYS A 2 -8.65 5.51 5.33
C LYS A 2 -9.26 4.89 4.08
N THR A 3 -8.70 5.23 2.92
CA THR A 3 -9.07 4.63 1.63
C THR A 3 -7.93 3.73 1.15
N PHE A 4 -8.24 2.50 0.76
CA PHE A 4 -7.33 1.65 0.02
C PHE A 4 -7.72 1.64 -1.46
N VAL A 5 -6.72 1.61 -2.35
CA VAL A 5 -6.91 1.39 -3.79
C VAL A 5 -5.94 0.29 -4.21
N SER A 6 -6.49 -0.77 -4.80
CA SER A 6 -5.70 -1.92 -5.23
C SER A 6 -4.74 -1.55 -6.37
N PRO A 7 -3.69 -2.33 -6.61
CA PRO A 7 -2.87 -2.22 -7.81
C PRO A 7 -3.73 -2.23 -9.08
N GLY A 8 -3.40 -1.37 -10.03
CA GLY A 8 -4.15 -1.16 -11.26
C GLY A 8 -5.53 -0.52 -11.05
N SER A 9 -5.82 -0.04 -9.84
CA SER A 9 -7.10 0.55 -9.45
C SER A 9 -8.31 -0.35 -9.74
N TRP A 10 -8.19 -1.66 -9.53
CA TRP A 10 -9.28 -2.60 -9.79
C TRP A 10 -10.46 -2.42 -8.84
N PHE A 11 -10.15 -2.17 -7.57
CA PHE A 11 -11.13 -1.86 -6.54
C PHE A 11 -10.59 -0.87 -5.52
N SER A 12 -11.49 -0.31 -4.72
CA SER A 12 -11.17 0.52 -3.56
C SER A 12 -12.17 0.28 -2.45
N PHE A 13 -11.77 0.46 -1.20
CA PHE A 13 -12.66 0.36 -0.04
C PHE A 13 -12.20 1.30 1.09
N GLN A 14 -13.09 1.56 2.04
CA GLN A 14 -12.80 2.35 3.23
C GLN A 14 -12.51 1.43 4.42
N TYR A 15 -11.52 1.78 5.23
CA TYR A 15 -11.17 1.04 6.43
C TYR A 15 -10.88 1.98 7.63
N PRO A 16 -10.95 1.49 8.88
CA PRO A 16 -10.70 2.31 10.07
C PRO A 16 -9.31 2.95 10.09
N ASP A 17 -9.19 4.10 10.76
CA ASP A 17 -7.91 4.81 10.85
C ASP A 17 -6.85 4.03 11.64
N SER A 18 -7.28 3.25 12.62
CA SER A 18 -6.41 2.43 13.47
C SER A 18 -5.89 1.16 12.79
N TRP A 19 -6.46 0.77 11.65
CA TRP A 19 -6.09 -0.46 10.96
C TRP A 19 -4.88 -0.27 10.06
N CYS A 20 -4.01 -1.28 9.96
CA CYS A 20 -2.85 -1.27 9.06
C CYS A 20 -2.95 -2.40 8.03
N GLU A 21 -2.23 -2.26 6.92
CA GLU A 21 -2.01 -3.33 5.94
C GLU A 21 -0.83 -4.21 6.41
N PHE A 22 -0.94 -5.52 6.24
CA PHE A 22 0.07 -6.50 6.65
C PHE A 22 0.37 -7.50 5.53
N GLU A 23 1.53 -8.15 5.62
CA GLU A 23 1.91 -9.22 4.71
C GLU A 23 0.87 -10.34 4.71
N GLU A 24 0.51 -10.81 3.52
CA GLU A 24 -0.41 -11.91 3.29
C GLU A 24 0.31 -12.98 2.45
N GLN A 25 0.01 -14.26 2.71
CA GLN A 25 0.66 -15.38 2.00
C GLN A 25 0.06 -15.62 0.61
N SER A 26 -1.13 -15.08 0.35
CA SER A 26 -1.80 -15.11 -0.95
C SER A 26 -1.59 -13.81 -1.73
N ASP A 27 -2.06 -13.78 -2.98
CA ASP A 27 -2.08 -12.56 -3.82
C ASP A 27 -3.08 -11.48 -3.33
N GLY A 28 -3.59 -11.61 -2.10
CA GLY A 28 -4.54 -10.70 -1.47
C GLY A 28 -3.89 -9.66 -0.57
N PHE A 29 -4.73 -8.95 0.16
CA PHE A 29 -4.34 -7.92 1.11
C PHE A 29 -4.97 -8.21 2.48
N LEU A 30 -4.21 -8.04 3.55
CA LEU A 30 -4.64 -8.27 4.93
C LEU A 30 -4.67 -6.95 5.72
N PHE A 31 -5.77 -6.70 6.43
CA PHE A 31 -5.94 -5.55 7.30
C PHE A 31 -6.47 -5.93 8.67
N TYR A 32 -5.88 -5.35 9.72
CA TYR A 32 -6.40 -5.43 11.09
C TYR A 32 -5.85 -4.27 11.94
N ASP A 33 -6.43 -4.12 13.13
CA ASP A 33 -5.94 -3.19 14.16
C ASP A 33 -4.82 -3.88 14.97
N PRO A 34 -3.58 -3.39 14.94
CA PRO A 34 -2.48 -4.00 15.70
C PRO A 34 -2.59 -3.79 17.21
N ASP A 35 -3.31 -2.74 17.65
CA ASP A 35 -3.40 -2.37 19.06
C ASP A 35 -4.65 -2.97 19.73
N GLU A 36 -5.78 -2.97 19.03
CA GLU A 36 -7.06 -3.49 19.51
C GLU A 36 -7.70 -4.46 18.50
N TRP A 37 -7.22 -5.70 18.49
CA TRP A 37 -7.67 -6.70 17.52
C TRP A 37 -9.19 -6.95 17.57
N LYS A 38 -9.86 -6.62 16.47
CA LYS A 38 -11.31 -6.82 16.26
C LYS A 38 -11.64 -7.82 15.16
N GLY A 39 -10.62 -8.39 14.54
CA GLY A 39 -10.72 -9.33 13.43
C GLY A 39 -9.76 -9.00 12.29
N ASN A 40 -9.56 -9.98 11.42
CA ASN A 40 -8.69 -9.90 10.24
C ASN A 40 -9.55 -9.79 8.99
N PHE A 41 -9.43 -8.69 8.25
CA PHE A 41 -10.07 -8.54 6.94
C PHE A 41 -9.08 -8.88 5.85
N ARG A 42 -9.46 -9.78 4.94
CA ARG A 42 -8.68 -10.08 3.74
C ARG A 42 -9.49 -9.76 2.51
N ILE A 43 -8.81 -9.31 1.46
CA ILE A 43 -9.45 -9.00 0.19
C ILE A 43 -8.53 -9.38 -0.97
N GLN A 44 -9.09 -10.04 -1.97
CA GLN A 44 -8.39 -10.40 -3.20
C GLN A 44 -9.34 -10.29 -4.39
N ALA A 45 -8.77 -10.13 -5.59
CA ALA A 45 -9.56 -9.90 -6.79
C ALA A 45 -8.99 -10.63 -8.00
N TRP A 46 -9.90 -11.08 -8.86
CA TRP A 46 -9.57 -11.69 -10.15
C TRP A 46 -10.31 -10.98 -11.28
N ARG A 47 -9.65 -10.88 -12.43
CA ARG A 47 -10.23 -10.32 -13.65
C ARG A 47 -10.16 -11.30 -14.81
N ASP A 48 -11.19 -11.26 -15.65
CA ASP A 48 -11.32 -12.05 -16.88
C ASP A 48 -11.59 -11.10 -18.07
N VAL A 49 -11.41 -11.59 -19.30
CA VAL A 49 -11.74 -10.84 -20.51
C VAL A 49 -13.26 -10.69 -20.73
N ARG A 50 -14.07 -11.56 -20.12
CA ARG A 50 -15.53 -11.58 -20.26
C ARG A 50 -16.20 -10.60 -19.28
N LYS A 51 -17.02 -9.69 -19.81
CA LYS A 51 -17.82 -8.74 -19.02
C LYS A 51 -18.83 -9.38 -18.07
N SER A 52 -19.14 -10.67 -18.24
CA SER A 52 -20.07 -11.38 -17.37
C SER A 52 -19.37 -12.10 -16.21
N TYR A 53 -18.04 -12.03 -16.11
CA TYR A 53 -17.25 -12.87 -15.21
C TYR A 53 -17.61 -12.67 -13.74
N GLY A 54 -17.62 -11.43 -13.24
CA GLY A 54 -17.97 -11.15 -11.85
C GLY A 54 -19.35 -11.67 -11.47
N LYS A 55 -20.33 -11.49 -12.35
CA LYS A 55 -21.68 -12.08 -12.14
C LYS A 55 -21.63 -13.60 -12.11
N ALA A 56 -20.91 -14.24 -13.05
CA ALA A 56 -20.78 -15.69 -13.12
C ALA A 56 -20.14 -16.26 -11.85
N CYS A 57 -19.09 -15.62 -11.31
CA CYS A 57 -18.46 -16.04 -10.06
C CYS A 57 -19.44 -16.08 -8.88
N VAL A 58 -20.27 -15.04 -8.71
CA VAL A 58 -21.28 -15.01 -7.65
C VAL A 58 -22.33 -16.11 -7.85
N GLU A 59 -22.79 -16.31 -9.08
CA GLU A 59 -23.77 -17.36 -9.41
C GLU A 59 -23.21 -18.77 -9.18
N ASP A 60 -21.95 -19.01 -9.56
CA ASP A 60 -21.25 -20.27 -9.36
C ASP A 60 -21.08 -20.59 -7.88
N GLU A 61 -20.66 -19.61 -7.07
CA GLU A 61 -20.45 -19.78 -5.63
C GLU A 61 -21.76 -20.15 -4.90
N VAL A 62 -22.87 -19.50 -5.26
CA VAL A 62 -24.19 -19.84 -4.71
C VAL A 62 -24.65 -21.23 -5.18
N ARG A 63 -24.42 -21.57 -6.46
CA ARG A 63 -24.80 -22.85 -7.06
C ARG A 63 -24.06 -24.05 -6.44
N ASN A 64 -22.81 -23.85 -6.00
CA ASN A 64 -22.03 -24.88 -5.31
C ASN A 64 -22.59 -25.23 -3.91
N GLY A 65 -23.59 -24.49 -3.43
CA GLY A 65 -24.41 -24.85 -2.26
C GLY A 65 -23.88 -24.34 -0.92
N GLY A 66 -22.62 -23.89 -0.87
CA GLY A 66 -21.95 -23.37 0.34
C GLY A 66 -22.30 -21.94 0.72
N ALA A 67 -22.79 -21.14 -0.24
CA ALA A 67 -23.11 -19.73 -0.02
C ALA A 67 -24.60 -19.41 -0.21
N ARG A 68 -25.00 -18.24 0.28
CA ARG A 68 -26.34 -17.66 0.12
C ARG A 68 -26.23 -16.25 -0.41
N LEU A 69 -27.06 -15.93 -1.41
CA LEU A 69 -27.12 -14.59 -1.97
C LEU A 69 -27.65 -13.61 -0.90
N THR A 70 -26.82 -12.64 -0.52
CA THR A 70 -27.07 -11.71 0.58
C THR A 70 -26.77 -10.28 0.13
N LYS A 71 -27.63 -9.34 0.51
CA LYS A 71 -27.39 -7.92 0.25
C LYS A 71 -26.41 -7.34 1.28
N VAL A 72 -25.30 -6.77 0.83
CA VAL A 72 -24.32 -6.08 1.67
C VAL A 72 -24.02 -4.71 1.04
N GLY A 73 -24.50 -3.64 1.67
CA GLY A 73 -24.52 -2.31 1.06
C GLY A 73 -25.31 -2.31 -0.26
N THR A 74 -24.63 -1.99 -1.37
CA THR A 74 -25.20 -2.03 -2.73
C THR A 74 -24.98 -3.38 -3.43
N TRP A 75 -24.20 -4.28 -2.86
CA TRP A 75 -23.82 -5.54 -3.49
C TRP A 75 -24.83 -6.65 -3.24
N GLN A 76 -25.01 -7.50 -4.25
CA GLN A 76 -25.58 -8.84 -4.10
C GLN A 76 -24.42 -9.83 -4.03
N ALA A 77 -24.02 -10.19 -2.81
CA ALA A 77 -22.85 -11.02 -2.53
C ALA A 77 -23.24 -12.48 -2.32
N ALA A 78 -22.40 -13.42 -2.75
CA ALA A 78 -22.47 -14.78 -2.22
C ALA A 78 -21.81 -14.76 -0.83
N LYS A 79 -22.59 -15.01 0.23
CA LYS A 79 -22.10 -15.01 1.61
C LYS A 79 -22.11 -16.43 2.18
N SER A 80 -21.01 -16.82 2.82
CA SER A 80 -20.90 -18.05 3.60
C SER A 80 -20.11 -17.78 4.89
N GLU A 81 -20.11 -18.74 5.80
CA GLU A 81 -19.29 -18.68 7.01
C GLU A 81 -18.84 -20.07 7.43
N GLU A 82 -17.65 -20.13 8.03
CA GLU A 82 -17.06 -21.34 8.56
C GLU A 82 -16.52 -21.08 9.96
N SER A 83 -16.77 -21.98 10.90
CA SER A 83 -16.21 -21.89 12.25
C SER A 83 -15.12 -22.94 12.45
N PHE A 84 -14.02 -22.53 13.06
CA PHE A 84 -12.87 -23.39 13.33
C PHE A 84 -12.29 -23.10 14.73
N VAL A 85 -11.38 -23.95 15.18
CA VAL A 85 -10.65 -23.79 16.44
C VAL A 85 -9.16 -23.73 16.13
N GLU A 86 -8.50 -22.68 16.61
CA GLU A 86 -7.07 -22.45 16.47
C GLU A 86 -6.51 -22.11 17.85
N GLU A 87 -5.46 -22.82 18.26
CA GLU A 87 -4.83 -22.66 19.59
C GLU A 87 -5.81 -22.70 20.77
N GLY A 88 -6.89 -23.49 20.64
CA GLY A 88 -7.93 -23.64 21.67
C GLY A 88 -8.96 -22.52 21.72
N LEU A 89 -8.85 -21.51 20.85
CA LEU A 89 -9.84 -20.44 20.68
C LEU A 89 -10.71 -20.74 19.46
N ALA A 90 -12.02 -20.49 19.58
CA ALA A 90 -12.96 -20.66 18.49
C ALA A 90 -13.09 -19.36 17.69
N TYR A 91 -13.06 -19.47 16.37
CA TYR A 91 -13.20 -18.37 15.42
C TYR A 91 -14.32 -18.64 14.42
N THR A 92 -14.80 -17.59 13.78
CA THR A 92 -15.68 -17.65 12.62
C THR A 92 -15.04 -16.83 11.50
N ASN A 93 -14.85 -17.45 10.34
CA ASN A 93 -14.48 -16.75 9.12
C ASN A 93 -15.74 -16.51 8.29
N HIS A 94 -16.01 -15.25 7.99
CA HIS A 94 -17.10 -14.84 7.12
C HIS A 94 -16.56 -14.55 5.73
N TYR A 95 -17.23 -15.06 4.70
CA TYR A 95 -16.82 -14.92 3.30
C TYR A 95 -17.87 -14.10 2.55
N TRP A 96 -17.40 -13.21 1.68
CA TRP A 96 -18.22 -12.50 0.71
C TRP A 96 -17.55 -12.53 -0.64
N LEU A 97 -18.23 -13.09 -1.64
CA LEU A 97 -17.86 -12.96 -3.03
C LEU A 97 -18.78 -11.93 -3.69
N VAL A 98 -18.19 -10.88 -4.26
CA VAL A 98 -18.91 -9.87 -5.02
C VAL A 98 -18.36 -9.77 -6.44
N GLY A 99 -19.22 -9.41 -7.37
CA GLY A 99 -18.87 -9.38 -8.79
C GLY A 99 -19.37 -8.11 -9.46
N PHE A 100 -18.52 -7.52 -10.29
CA PHE A 100 -18.88 -6.43 -11.18
C PHE A 100 -18.14 -6.55 -12.52
N GLU A 101 -18.92 -6.61 -13.60
CA GLU A 101 -18.43 -6.82 -14.97
C GLU A 101 -17.39 -7.95 -15.04
N ASN A 102 -16.16 -7.62 -15.43
CA ASN A 102 -15.02 -8.50 -15.62
C ASN A 102 -14.30 -8.88 -14.32
N THR A 103 -14.70 -8.32 -13.18
CA THR A 103 -13.97 -8.42 -11.92
C THR A 103 -14.80 -9.16 -10.88
N CYS A 104 -14.17 -10.11 -10.21
CA CYS A 104 -14.67 -10.73 -8.99
C CYS A 104 -13.76 -10.33 -7.83
N VAL A 105 -14.34 -10.05 -6.66
CA VAL A 105 -13.61 -9.71 -5.44
C VAL A 105 -14.12 -10.62 -4.33
N GLU A 106 -13.19 -11.33 -3.71
CA GLU A 106 -13.45 -12.12 -2.50
C GLU A 106 -12.95 -11.34 -1.29
N CYS A 107 -13.80 -11.24 -0.28
CA CYS A 107 -13.47 -10.67 1.01
C CYS A 107 -13.67 -11.73 2.08
N THR A 108 -12.77 -11.80 3.05
CA THR A 108 -12.98 -12.59 4.27
C THR A 108 -12.82 -11.72 5.50
N TYR A 109 -13.55 -12.06 6.56
CA TYR A 109 -13.40 -11.44 7.87
C TYR A 109 -13.39 -12.51 8.94
N THR A 110 -12.21 -12.75 9.51
CA THR A 110 -12.01 -13.71 10.60
C THR A 110 -12.12 -12.99 11.93
N VAL A 111 -13.01 -13.46 12.79
CA VAL A 111 -13.20 -12.90 14.13
C VAL A 111 -13.41 -14.02 15.16
N GLN A 112 -13.16 -13.76 16.43
CA GLN A 112 -13.46 -14.72 17.49
C GLN A 112 -14.94 -15.08 17.50
N LYS A 113 -15.26 -16.37 17.68
CA LYS A 113 -16.63 -16.88 17.62
C LYS A 113 -17.51 -16.18 18.67
N GLY A 114 -18.64 -15.64 18.22
CA GLY A 114 -19.59 -14.90 19.05
C GLY A 114 -19.41 -13.37 19.00
N PHE A 115 -18.32 -12.87 18.42
CA PHE A 115 -18.15 -11.44 18.14
C PHE A 115 -18.86 -11.03 16.84
N PRO A 116 -19.24 -9.75 16.70
CA PRO A 116 -20.01 -9.28 15.55
C PRO A 116 -19.18 -9.23 14.26
N CYS A 117 -19.79 -9.62 13.13
CA CYS A 117 -19.20 -9.46 11.79
C CYS A 117 -19.51 -8.10 11.13
N SER A 118 -20.18 -7.19 11.85
CA SER A 118 -20.69 -5.93 11.29
C SER A 118 -19.60 -5.03 10.72
N LEU A 119 -18.38 -5.06 11.28
CA LEU A 119 -17.25 -4.32 10.73
C LEU A 119 -16.85 -4.87 9.36
N GLY A 120 -16.72 -6.20 9.22
CA GLY A 120 -16.50 -6.86 7.93
C GLY A 120 -17.57 -6.49 6.89
N GLU A 121 -18.85 -6.49 7.29
CA GLU A 121 -19.95 -6.07 6.40
C GLU A 121 -19.86 -4.59 5.99
N GLN A 122 -19.39 -3.71 6.87
CA GLN A 122 -19.16 -2.29 6.55
C GLN A 122 -18.01 -2.10 5.55
N LEU A 123 -16.91 -2.85 5.72
CA LEU A 123 -15.79 -2.85 4.79
C LEU A 123 -16.25 -3.27 3.39
N VAL A 124 -16.96 -4.41 3.29
CA VAL A 124 -17.54 -4.91 2.03
C VAL A 124 -18.56 -3.93 1.45
N ALA A 125 -19.41 -3.31 2.28
CA ALA A 125 -20.39 -2.33 1.82
C ALA A 125 -19.74 -1.06 1.24
N SER A 126 -18.53 -0.72 1.66
CA SER A 126 -17.77 0.44 1.14
C SER A 126 -17.01 0.15 -0.16
N LEU A 127 -16.92 -1.13 -0.55
CA LEU A 127 -16.18 -1.59 -1.72
C LEU A 127 -16.76 -0.97 -3.00
N LYS A 128 -15.86 -0.48 -3.85
CA LYS A 128 -16.12 -0.03 -5.22
C LYS A 128 -15.24 -0.84 -6.16
N ILE A 129 -15.84 -1.44 -7.18
CA ILE A 129 -15.14 -2.17 -8.22
C ILE A 129 -15.19 -1.33 -9.49
N ASN A 130 -14.03 -1.06 -10.07
CA ASN A 130 -13.93 -0.24 -11.27
C ASN A 130 -14.10 -1.10 -12.53
N SER A 131 -14.76 -0.54 -13.54
CA SER A 131 -14.71 -1.08 -14.91
C SER A 131 -13.28 -0.98 -15.46
N ILE A 132 -12.94 -1.81 -16.44
CA ILE A 132 -11.64 -1.75 -17.12
C ILE A 132 -11.45 -0.39 -17.82
N ASP A 133 -12.52 0.18 -18.35
CA ASP A 133 -12.50 1.45 -19.09
C ASP A 133 -12.74 2.67 -18.17
N ALA A 134 -12.77 2.47 -16.84
CA ALA A 134 -13.10 3.53 -15.91
C ALA A 134 -12.05 4.64 -15.93
N PHE A 135 -12.52 5.89 -15.96
CA PHE A 135 -11.66 7.04 -15.73
C PHE A 135 -11.18 7.01 -14.28
N PHE A 136 -9.87 6.82 -14.07
CA PHE A 136 -9.25 7.01 -12.76
C PHE A 136 -8.69 8.44 -12.66
N SER A 137 -9.07 9.13 -11.59
CA SER A 137 -8.52 10.44 -11.22
C SER A 137 -7.35 10.25 -10.28
N ASP A 138 -6.31 11.06 -10.46
CA ASP A 138 -5.14 11.04 -9.59
C ASP A 138 -5.53 11.16 -8.12
N CYS A 139 -4.91 10.36 -7.26
CA CYS A 139 -5.19 10.40 -5.82
C CYS A 139 -3.96 10.12 -4.97
N LEU A 140 -4.02 10.61 -3.73
CA LEU A 140 -3.11 10.26 -2.65
C LEU A 140 -3.86 9.40 -1.64
N ILE A 141 -3.37 8.20 -1.39
CA ILE A 141 -3.90 7.29 -0.36
C ILE A 141 -2.83 7.06 0.71
N PRO A 142 -3.21 6.60 1.92
CA PRO A 142 -2.25 6.04 2.86
C PRO A 142 -1.30 5.08 2.14
N VAL A 143 -0.02 5.15 2.46
CA VAL A 143 1.01 4.33 1.80
C VAL A 143 0.66 2.85 1.92
N ARG A 144 0.70 2.13 0.80
CA ARG A 144 0.46 0.68 0.78
C ARG A 144 1.72 -0.06 1.21
N LEU A 145 1.55 -1.29 1.67
CA LEU A 145 2.66 -2.14 2.07
C LEU A 145 3.66 -2.38 0.92
N ALA A 146 3.19 -2.45 -0.32
CA ALA A 146 4.06 -2.59 -1.50
C ALA A 146 5.06 -1.42 -1.64
N GLU A 147 4.58 -0.19 -1.48
CA GLU A 147 5.44 1.00 -1.55
C GLU A 147 6.31 1.16 -0.29
N MET A 148 5.82 0.76 0.90
CA MET A 148 6.67 0.66 2.09
C MET A 148 7.82 -0.32 1.89
N THR A 149 7.54 -1.49 1.32
CA THR A 149 8.55 -2.52 0.99
C THR A 149 9.59 -1.98 0.02
N GLU A 150 9.18 -1.16 -0.96
CA GLU A 150 10.11 -0.50 -1.88
C GLU A 150 11.07 0.45 -1.14
N ILE A 151 10.54 1.29 -0.25
CA ILE A 151 11.32 2.23 0.58
C ILE A 151 12.32 1.46 1.45
N ASP A 152 11.86 0.42 2.15
CA ASP A 152 12.69 -0.38 3.06
C ASP A 152 13.80 -1.12 2.32
N ASN A 153 13.49 -1.68 1.14
CA ASN A 153 14.46 -2.34 0.30
C ASN A 153 15.54 -1.37 -0.20
N ALA A 154 15.16 -0.16 -0.62
CA ALA A 154 16.12 0.86 -1.04
C ALA A 154 17.04 1.29 0.11
N CYS A 155 16.49 1.56 1.29
CA CYS A 155 17.26 1.96 2.47
C CYS A 155 18.24 0.84 2.90
N SER A 156 17.74 -0.39 3.02
CA SER A 156 18.54 -1.56 3.37
C SER A 156 19.65 -1.83 2.35
N GLN A 157 19.36 -1.64 1.06
CA GLN A 157 20.32 -1.83 -0.02
C GLN A 157 21.45 -0.80 0.06
N LEU A 158 21.13 0.47 0.27
CA LEU A 158 22.12 1.53 0.40
C LEU A 158 22.98 1.35 1.64
N GLU A 159 22.39 0.97 2.78
CA GLU A 159 23.16 0.68 4.00
C GLU A 159 24.12 -0.49 3.78
N ARG A 160 23.68 -1.54 3.08
CA ARG A 160 24.55 -2.69 2.72
C ARG A 160 25.75 -2.26 1.87
N ILE A 161 25.54 -1.36 0.90
CA ILE A 161 26.62 -0.82 0.07
C ILE A 161 27.57 0.03 0.92
N ALA A 162 27.05 0.92 1.76
CA ALA A 162 27.86 1.78 2.62
C ALA A 162 28.71 0.97 3.62
N LYS A 163 28.13 -0.09 4.20
CA LYS A 163 28.84 -1.00 5.09
C LYS A 163 29.95 -1.76 4.37
N LYS A 164 29.72 -2.17 3.12
CA LYS A 164 30.71 -2.88 2.31
C LYS A 164 31.86 -1.96 1.88
N ALA A 165 31.54 -0.79 1.33
CA ALA A 165 32.51 0.15 0.75
C ALA A 165 33.27 0.95 1.82
N TYR A 166 32.57 1.42 2.87
CA TYR A 166 33.11 2.41 3.80
C TYR A 166 33.04 2.03 5.28
N LYS A 167 32.47 0.87 5.62
CA LYS A 167 32.20 0.47 7.03
C LYS A 167 31.31 1.47 7.77
N LEU A 168 30.44 2.17 7.02
CA LEU A 168 29.47 3.12 7.56
C LEU A 168 28.07 2.50 7.60
N GLN A 169 27.20 3.09 8.41
CA GLN A 169 25.78 2.74 8.57
C GLN A 169 24.98 4.03 8.75
N PHE A 170 23.67 3.96 8.51
CA PHE A 170 22.77 5.07 8.85
C PHE A 170 22.65 5.21 10.38
N LYS A 171 22.63 6.46 10.84
CA LYS A 171 22.60 6.87 12.24
C LYS A 171 21.65 8.06 12.38
N ASP A 172 22.08 9.12 13.06
CA ASP A 172 21.34 10.37 13.08
C ASP A 172 21.20 10.97 11.67
N PHE A 173 20.23 11.88 11.54
CA PHE A 173 19.85 12.50 10.28
C PHE A 173 21.06 13.02 9.47
N ASN A 174 21.92 13.84 10.08
CA ASN A 174 23.03 14.47 9.36
C ASN A 174 24.10 13.45 8.94
N GLN A 175 24.47 12.53 9.83
CA GLN A 175 25.42 11.46 9.50
C GLN A 175 24.91 10.57 8.38
N SER A 176 23.61 10.25 8.38
CA SER A 176 22.99 9.45 7.31
C SER A 176 23.03 10.18 5.97
N LEU A 177 22.80 11.50 5.94
CA LEU A 177 22.94 12.30 4.72
C LEU A 177 24.40 12.32 4.20
N GLU A 178 25.38 12.42 5.09
CA GLU A 178 26.81 12.33 4.72
C GLU A 178 27.16 10.96 4.12
N VAL A 179 26.60 9.87 4.68
CA VAL A 179 26.76 8.52 4.12
C VAL A 179 26.18 8.44 2.72
N LEU A 180 24.97 8.95 2.50
CA LEU A 180 24.33 9.00 1.19
C LEU A 180 25.15 9.82 0.18
N GLN A 181 25.65 11.00 0.58
CA GLN A 181 26.49 11.82 -0.29
C GLN A 181 27.78 11.09 -0.66
N ARG A 182 28.40 10.39 0.29
CA ARG A 182 29.62 9.62 0.05
C ARG A 182 29.41 8.48 -0.94
N LEU A 183 28.24 7.81 -0.93
CA LEU A 183 27.89 6.79 -1.92
C LEU A 183 27.79 7.36 -3.34
N VAL A 184 27.26 8.58 -3.46
CA VAL A 184 27.19 9.33 -4.74
C VAL A 184 28.59 9.68 -5.22
N ASP A 185 29.39 10.37 -4.39
CA ASP A 185 30.72 10.86 -4.74
C ASP A 185 31.68 9.71 -5.09
N GLY A 186 31.56 8.59 -4.37
CA GLY A 186 32.34 7.38 -4.58
C GLY A 186 31.94 6.57 -5.83
N ASN A 187 30.87 6.95 -6.54
CA ASN A 187 30.30 6.20 -7.65
C ASN A 187 29.90 4.75 -7.30
N GLU A 188 29.60 4.45 -6.02
CA GLU A 188 29.27 3.08 -5.58
C GLU A 188 27.92 2.60 -6.15
N LEU A 189 27.07 3.54 -6.56
CA LEU A 189 25.74 3.26 -7.09
C LEU A 189 25.73 3.08 -8.61
N LYS A 190 26.88 3.25 -9.30
CA LYS A 190 26.95 3.22 -10.77
C LYS A 190 26.41 1.92 -11.38
N GLN A 191 26.58 0.78 -10.69
CA GLN A 191 26.13 -0.53 -11.15
C GLN A 191 24.61 -0.67 -11.24
N PHE A 192 23.83 0.21 -10.61
CA PHE A 192 22.36 0.18 -10.60
C PHE A 192 21.73 1.08 -11.67
N GLY A 193 22.53 1.83 -12.44
CA GLY A 193 22.01 2.68 -13.53
C GLY A 193 20.94 3.67 -13.03
N ALA A 194 19.77 3.69 -13.68
CA ALA A 194 18.67 4.60 -13.32
C ALA A 194 18.02 4.28 -11.96
N GLU A 195 18.09 3.01 -11.51
CA GLU A 195 17.57 2.58 -10.21
C GLU A 195 18.33 3.24 -9.05
N ALA A 196 19.60 3.60 -9.27
CA ALA A 196 20.38 4.37 -8.30
C ALA A 196 19.72 5.70 -7.92
N ASN A 197 19.10 6.38 -8.89
CA ASN A 197 18.42 7.65 -8.66
C ASN A 197 17.21 7.45 -7.74
N VAL A 198 16.45 6.37 -7.97
CA VAL A 198 15.24 6.03 -7.19
C VAL A 198 15.64 5.60 -5.78
N MET A 199 16.61 4.69 -5.63
CA MET A 199 17.09 4.26 -4.31
C MET A 199 17.55 5.44 -3.45
N LEU A 200 18.34 6.35 -4.04
CA LEU A 200 18.81 7.54 -3.34
C LEU A 200 17.64 8.47 -2.99
N GLY A 201 16.69 8.66 -3.91
CA GLY A 201 15.50 9.46 -3.69
C GLY A 201 14.64 8.93 -2.54
N LEU A 202 14.41 7.62 -2.49
CA LEU A 202 13.66 6.94 -1.45
C LEU A 202 14.34 7.11 -0.09
N ALA A 203 15.64 6.85 0.00
CA ALA A 203 16.37 6.97 1.26
C ALA A 203 16.45 8.41 1.78
N VAL A 204 16.64 9.41 0.89
CA VAL A 204 16.59 10.82 1.31
C VAL A 204 15.21 11.19 1.84
N CYS A 205 14.14 10.78 1.16
CA CYS A 205 12.78 11.04 1.61
C CYS A 205 12.45 10.30 2.92
N ALA A 206 12.95 9.07 3.10
CA ALA A 206 12.78 8.30 4.34
C ALA A 206 13.42 9.01 5.53
N LEU A 207 14.65 9.48 5.37
CA LEU A 207 15.33 10.27 6.40
C LEU A 207 14.55 11.54 6.76
N VAL A 208 13.97 12.23 5.77
CA VAL A 208 13.12 13.41 6.05
C VAL A 208 11.85 13.01 6.80
N ALA A 209 11.15 11.95 6.36
CA ALA A 209 9.92 11.47 7.01
C ALA A 209 10.15 11.09 8.48
N GLU A 210 11.28 10.46 8.78
CA GLU A 210 11.60 9.98 10.12
C GLU A 210 12.11 11.07 11.07
N ASN A 211 12.74 12.13 10.54
CA ASN A 211 13.47 13.11 11.35
C ASN A 211 12.88 14.53 11.31
N VAL A 212 11.86 14.77 10.48
CA VAL A 212 11.24 16.10 10.33
C VAL A 212 9.74 16.01 10.48
N ASP A 213 9.21 16.75 11.46
CA ASP A 213 7.79 16.75 11.78
C ASP A 213 6.88 17.17 10.61
N GLY A 214 5.78 16.43 10.47
CA GLY A 214 4.70 16.70 9.52
C GLY A 214 4.89 16.10 8.13
N TYR A 215 5.98 15.37 7.89
CA TYR A 215 6.18 14.62 6.65
C TYR A 215 5.63 13.20 6.79
N GLU A 216 4.80 12.79 5.83
CA GLU A 216 4.17 11.46 5.78
C GLU A 216 4.38 10.82 4.41
N TRP A 217 4.50 9.50 4.41
CA TRP A 217 4.44 8.70 3.19
C TRP A 217 2.99 8.51 2.72
N ARG A 218 2.79 8.64 1.42
CA ARG A 218 1.54 8.31 0.73
C ARG A 218 1.84 7.52 -0.54
N THR A 219 0.89 6.73 -0.99
CA THR A 219 0.93 6.21 -2.36
C THR A 219 0.20 7.21 -3.25
N TYR A 220 0.93 7.72 -4.25
CA TYR A 220 0.35 8.49 -5.34
C TYR A 220 0.00 7.53 -6.46
N ILE A 221 -1.25 7.60 -6.93
CA ILE A 221 -1.79 6.77 -7.99
C ILE A 221 -2.29 7.69 -9.08
N ASN A 222 -1.81 7.48 -10.31
CA ASN A 222 -2.36 8.07 -11.51
C ASN A 222 -2.48 7.01 -12.61
N ARG A 223 -2.80 7.42 -13.83
CA ARG A 223 -3.00 6.52 -14.97
C ARG A 223 -1.74 5.80 -15.47
N LYS A 224 -0.56 6.28 -15.09
CA LYS A 224 0.74 5.84 -15.62
C LYS A 224 1.55 5.08 -14.58
N GLU A 225 1.45 5.50 -13.32
CA GLU A 225 2.32 5.03 -12.25
C GLU A 225 1.58 5.02 -10.92
N GLU A 226 2.02 4.12 -10.06
CA GLU A 226 1.67 4.02 -8.65
C GLU A 226 3.00 3.99 -7.89
N LYS A 227 3.22 4.95 -6.98
CA LYS A 227 4.54 5.11 -6.35
C LYS A 227 4.48 5.77 -4.97
N PRO A 228 5.48 5.54 -4.10
CA PRO A 228 5.62 6.28 -2.86
C PRO A 228 5.94 7.74 -3.14
N VAL A 229 5.29 8.64 -2.40
CA VAL A 229 5.60 10.07 -2.40
C VAL A 229 5.61 10.61 -0.98
N LEU A 230 6.40 11.66 -0.77
CA LEU A 230 6.44 12.35 0.51
C LEU A 230 5.49 13.55 0.47
N VAL A 231 4.61 13.64 1.46
CA VAL A 231 3.66 14.74 1.61
C VAL A 231 3.85 15.44 2.95
N LYS A 232 3.48 16.72 3.00
CA LYS A 232 3.35 17.48 4.24
C LYS A 232 2.04 18.24 4.20
N ASP A 233 1.21 18.07 5.23
CA ASP A 233 -0.12 18.70 5.30
C ASP A 233 -1.00 18.41 4.05
N ASN A 234 -0.92 17.18 3.53
CA ASN A 234 -1.54 16.73 2.27
C ASN A 234 -1.03 17.41 0.99
N ILE A 235 0.09 18.14 1.06
CA ILE A 235 0.75 18.75 -0.09
C ILE A 235 1.92 17.86 -0.53
N LEU A 236 1.93 17.47 -1.80
CA LEU A 236 3.06 16.76 -2.41
C LEU A 236 4.35 17.58 -2.24
N SER A 237 5.28 17.03 -1.45
CA SER A 237 6.53 17.70 -1.11
C SER A 237 7.71 17.14 -1.91
N ALA A 238 7.70 15.83 -2.19
CA ALA A 238 8.74 15.16 -2.97
C ALA A 238 8.21 13.96 -3.75
N ASP A 239 8.73 13.79 -4.96
CA ASP A 239 8.66 12.54 -5.73
C ASP A 239 10.05 11.88 -5.71
N PRO A 240 10.25 10.80 -4.92
CA PRO A 240 11.52 10.09 -4.83
C PRO A 240 12.05 9.62 -6.19
N HIS A 241 11.16 9.24 -7.10
CA HIS A 241 11.55 8.70 -8.41
C HIS A 241 12.11 9.77 -9.35
N ALA A 242 11.76 11.03 -9.12
CA ALA A 242 12.21 12.17 -9.92
C ALA A 242 13.32 12.99 -9.25
N LEU A 243 13.55 12.81 -7.94
CA LEU A 243 14.39 13.70 -7.13
C LEU A 243 15.83 13.84 -7.66
N PHE A 244 16.41 12.74 -8.14
CA PHE A 244 17.76 12.70 -8.69
C PHE A 244 17.81 12.26 -10.17
N ALA A 245 16.65 12.22 -10.84
CA ALA A 245 16.61 11.92 -12.26
C ALA A 245 17.16 13.10 -13.10
N PRO A 246 17.78 12.85 -14.26
CA PRO A 246 18.05 11.54 -14.86
C PRO A 246 19.37 10.90 -14.39
N SER A 247 20.16 11.58 -13.56
CA SER A 247 21.51 11.12 -13.19
C SER A 247 21.96 11.64 -11.83
N LEU A 248 22.69 10.79 -11.09
CA LEU A 248 23.42 11.16 -9.88
C LEU A 248 24.66 12.04 -10.12
N SER A 249 25.03 12.31 -11.38
CA SER A 249 26.22 13.10 -11.69
C SER A 249 26.07 14.54 -11.15
N GLY A 250 26.86 14.89 -10.14
CA GLY A 250 26.78 16.19 -9.47
C GLY A 250 25.58 16.32 -8.52
N ALA A 251 24.93 15.21 -8.16
CA ALA A 251 23.86 15.22 -7.17
C ALA A 251 24.39 15.66 -5.80
N ASN A 252 23.66 16.58 -5.16
CA ASN A 252 23.89 17.03 -3.80
C ASN A 252 22.68 16.62 -2.94
N VAL A 253 22.92 15.75 -1.98
CA VAL A 253 21.92 15.21 -1.06
C VAL A 253 21.34 16.29 -0.15
N SER A 254 22.18 17.22 0.34
CA SER A 254 21.71 18.32 1.20
C SER A 254 20.82 19.29 0.43
N ASP A 255 21.18 19.64 -0.81
CA ASP A 255 20.36 20.49 -1.67
C ASP A 255 18.99 19.83 -1.97
N ALA A 256 18.95 18.51 -2.09
CA ALA A 256 17.71 17.77 -2.27
C ALA A 256 16.82 17.87 -1.03
N VAL A 257 17.38 17.69 0.17
CA VAL A 257 16.65 17.89 1.44
C VAL A 257 16.10 19.31 1.54
N GLU A 258 16.92 20.33 1.28
CA GLU A 258 16.46 21.73 1.32
C GLU A 258 15.29 21.99 0.37
N LYS A 259 15.31 21.42 -0.84
CA LYS A 259 14.18 21.52 -1.79
C LYS A 259 12.90 20.91 -1.23
N ILE A 260 12.98 19.76 -0.57
CA ILE A 260 11.84 19.10 0.08
C ILE A 260 11.29 19.97 1.22
N LEU A 261 12.18 20.57 2.01
CA LEU A 261 11.78 21.45 3.13
C LEU A 261 11.18 22.77 2.66
N LEU A 262 11.59 23.28 1.50
CA LEU A 262 11.07 24.52 0.91
C LEU A 262 9.78 24.32 0.11
N SER A 263 9.54 23.14 -0.47
CA SER A 263 8.31 22.88 -1.25
C SER A 263 7.06 22.96 -0.39
N ALA A 264 7.16 22.57 0.89
CA ALA A 264 6.08 22.67 1.87
C ALA A 264 5.81 24.11 2.34
N LYS A 265 6.78 25.03 2.29
CA LYS A 265 6.65 26.42 2.80
C LYS A 265 6.03 27.41 1.81
N LYS A 266 5.90 27.05 0.53
CA LYS A 266 5.54 27.99 -0.55
C LYS A 266 4.04 28.30 -0.71
N LYS A 267 3.19 27.94 0.26
CA LYS A 267 1.73 28.11 0.13
C LYS A 267 1.02 28.71 1.36
N ASP A 268 1.77 29.34 2.26
CA ASP A 268 1.21 30.26 3.27
C ASP A 268 1.04 31.68 2.68
#